data_AF-A0A6P0S660-F1
#
_entry.id   AF-A0A6P0S660-F1
#
_cell.length_a   1.000
_cell.length_b   1.000
_cell.length_c   1.000
_cell.angle_alpha   90.00
_cell.angle_beta   90.00
_cell.angle_gamma   90.00
#
_symmetry.space_group_name_H-M   'P 1'
#
loop_
_entity.id
_entity.type
_entity.pdbx_description
1 polymer ?
#
loop_
_entity_poly.entity_id
_entity_poly.type
_entity_poly.pdbx_seq_one_letter_code
_entity_poly.pdbx_strand_id
1 'polypeptide(L)'
;MTTQHIHRLILEDDQGRKEYPLEGLSYSIGRDKRADIRIASMFVNRQQATLIRQVREDGSYFYQIVDGNAKGKPSTNGVLLNGQKCKAHYLQDQDEIIFGPQVRATYYTTDTRPNVPGKKPKLGGLYVQSPEENTNEFPLKHTEVQAKVTGNISRVEVTQTFENPFNSTLEATYIFPLPDEAAVDDMEIRIGDRTIKGNIKKRIEAQQIYQQAKKQGRTAGLLEQERDNIFTQSLANIKPGEQIDVVIRYTDSLKFLGGNYEFVFPMVVGPRYIPGTTIDTNTVGGGSAPTPMAMNQDTDLVPDASRLNAPILPPGSRSGHDIKVTVDIDAGVEIQDVHSPSHQIQIERQRYQMQVTLAKRDTIPNKDLILRYQVASDRTQTTVLTQADKRGGHFAVYLIPAIDYPQEQFVPKDVLFLIDTSGSQHGEPLKKCQELMRRFINGLNPNDTFNIMDFSDTTRQLSPVPLP
;
A
#
# COMPACT_ATOMS: atom_id res chain seq x y z
N MET A 1 -20.51 -6.14 30.30
CA MET A 1 -19.40 -6.97 29.77
C MET A 1 -18.28 -6.01 29.43
N THR A 2 -17.16 -6.14 30.11
CA THR A 2 -16.01 -5.22 30.07
C THR A 2 -15.31 -5.32 28.72
N THR A 3 -15.32 -4.24 27.93
CA THR A 3 -14.58 -4.14 26.68
C THR A 3 -13.08 -4.18 27.01
N GLN A 4 -12.40 -5.28 26.69
CA GLN A 4 -10.93 -5.30 26.73
C GLN A 4 -10.43 -4.71 25.42
N HIS A 5 -9.73 -3.58 25.50
CA HIS A 5 -8.95 -3.07 24.37
C HIS A 5 -7.57 -3.72 24.44
N ILE A 6 -7.09 -4.25 23.31
CA ILE A 6 -5.69 -4.66 23.18
C ILE A 6 -4.93 -3.44 22.67
N HIS A 7 -3.86 -3.07 23.36
CA HIS A 7 -3.05 -1.91 23.04
C HIS A 7 -1.68 -2.36 22.55
N ARG A 8 -1.20 -1.76 21.46
CA ARG A 8 0.10 -2.08 20.86
C ARG A 8 0.82 -0.80 20.48
N LEU A 9 2.14 -0.81 20.61
CA LEU A 9 3.01 0.24 20.12
C LEU A 9 3.99 -0.37 19.12
N ILE A 10 3.94 0.09 17.87
CA ILE A 10 4.86 -0.33 16.82
C ILE A 10 5.94 0.72 16.72
N LEU A 11 7.17 0.38 17.10
CA LEU A 11 8.34 1.25 17.05
C LEU A 11 9.17 0.94 15.80
N GLU A 12 9.56 1.98 15.07
CA GLU A 12 10.56 1.92 14.00
C GLU A 12 11.76 2.77 14.44
N ASP A 13 12.92 2.14 14.59
CA ASP A 13 14.19 2.76 14.97
C ASP A 13 15.34 2.32 14.03
N ASP A 14 16.58 2.71 14.34
CA ASP A 14 17.76 2.42 13.50
C ASP A 14 18.07 0.91 13.40
N GLN A 15 17.36 0.05 14.15
CA GLN A 15 17.47 -1.40 14.11
C GLN A 15 16.24 -2.07 13.48
N GLY A 16 15.35 -1.29 12.87
CA GLY A 16 14.16 -1.77 12.20
C GLY A 16 12.88 -1.68 13.04
N ARG A 17 11.87 -2.43 12.63
CA ARG A 17 10.51 -2.38 13.19
C ARG A 17 10.33 -3.40 14.31
N LYS A 18 9.81 -2.97 15.45
CA LYS A 18 9.52 -3.80 16.64
C LYS A 18 8.12 -3.51 17.17
N GLU A 19 7.44 -4.54 17.64
CA GLU A 19 6.09 -4.43 18.20
C GLU A 19 6.11 -4.69 19.71
N TYR A 20 5.44 -3.82 20.47
CA TYR A 20 5.33 -3.90 21.93
C TYR A 20 3.84 -4.00 22.32
N PRO A 21 3.37 -5.16 22.82
CA PRO A 21 2.06 -5.25 23.44
C PRO A 21 2.07 -4.48 24.78
N LEU A 22 1.04 -3.66 25.01
CA LEU A 22 0.92 -2.78 26.17
C LEU A 22 -0.18 -3.28 27.13
N GLU A 23 0.22 -3.93 28.21
CA GLU A 23 -0.69 -4.47 29.24
C GLU A 23 -0.42 -3.89 30.64
N GLY A 24 0.80 -3.37 30.86
CA GLY A 24 1.28 -2.83 32.13
C GLY A 24 0.68 -1.48 32.53
N LEU A 25 0.92 -1.07 33.77
CA LEU A 25 0.41 0.20 34.30
C LEU A 25 1.21 1.42 33.78
N SER A 26 2.48 1.23 33.46
CA SER A 26 3.30 2.24 32.79
C SER A 26 4.43 1.59 31.99
N TYR A 27 4.94 2.34 31.01
CA TYR A 27 6.12 1.96 30.23
C TYR A 27 7.05 3.17 30.08
N SER A 28 8.32 2.98 30.41
CA SER A 28 9.38 3.94 30.12
C SER A 28 9.91 3.75 28.69
N ILE A 29 9.99 4.84 27.94
CA ILE A 29 10.45 4.86 26.54
C ILE A 29 11.75 5.67 26.44
N GLY A 30 12.78 5.11 25.81
CA GLY A 30 14.02 5.84 25.53
C GLY A 30 15.20 4.95 25.16
N ARG A 31 16.38 5.55 24.96
CA ARG A 31 17.60 4.80 24.60
C ARG A 31 18.30 4.10 25.75
N ASP A 32 17.86 4.31 26.99
CA ASP A 32 18.44 3.65 28.16
C ASP A 32 18.26 2.13 28.07
N LYS A 33 19.28 1.36 28.50
CA LYS A 33 19.20 -0.10 28.53
C LYS A 33 18.14 -0.61 29.51
N ARG A 34 17.74 0.22 30.47
CA ARG A 34 16.72 -0.08 31.49
C ARG A 34 15.32 0.40 31.09
N ALA A 35 15.13 0.97 29.91
CA ALA A 35 13.80 1.38 29.43
C ALA A 35 12.97 0.13 29.07
N ASP A 36 11.67 0.16 29.41
CA ASP A 36 10.74 -0.93 29.10
C ASP A 36 10.57 -1.06 27.57
N ILE A 37 10.51 0.08 26.88
CA ILE A 37 10.50 0.18 25.43
C ILE A 37 11.80 0.87 25.02
N ARG A 38 12.80 0.06 24.70
CA ARG A 38 14.13 0.54 24.35
C ARG A 38 14.18 0.95 22.88
N ILE A 39 14.58 2.19 22.66
CA ILE A 39 14.78 2.75 21.33
C ILE A 39 16.27 2.72 20.98
N ALA A 40 16.62 2.09 19.86
CA ALA A 40 17.96 2.12 19.31
C ALA A 40 18.12 3.35 18.40
N SER A 41 18.45 4.49 19.02
CA SER A 41 18.89 5.67 18.28
C SER A 41 19.69 6.63 19.15
N MET A 42 20.70 7.27 18.56
CA MET A 42 21.51 8.28 19.23
C MET A 42 20.77 9.61 19.44
N PHE A 43 19.68 9.85 18.70
CA PHE A 43 18.91 11.10 18.73
C PHE A 43 17.80 11.13 19.80
N VAL A 44 17.62 10.03 20.51
CA VAL A 44 16.58 9.84 21.52
C VAL A 44 17.17 9.97 22.92
N ASN A 45 16.46 10.62 23.84
CA ASN A 45 16.95 10.74 25.22
C ASN A 45 16.93 9.39 25.95
N ARG A 46 17.74 9.29 27.01
CA ARG A 46 17.74 8.08 27.86
C ARG A 46 16.35 7.78 28.40
N GLN A 47 15.62 8.82 28.80
CA GLN A 47 14.21 8.78 29.17
C GLN A 47 13.49 9.82 28.31
N GLN A 48 12.92 9.37 27.19
CA GLN A 48 12.28 10.23 26.20
C GLN A 48 10.81 10.46 26.53
N ALA A 49 10.09 9.41 26.92
CA ALA A 49 8.67 9.51 27.25
C ALA A 49 8.26 8.43 28.25
N THR A 50 7.07 8.61 28.84
CA THR A 50 6.44 7.61 29.70
C THR A 50 5.01 7.38 29.21
N LEU A 51 4.61 6.13 29.00
CA LEU A 51 3.21 5.75 28.84
C LEU A 51 2.61 5.45 30.20
N ILE A 52 1.42 5.97 30.46
CA ILE A 52 0.68 5.75 31.70
C ILE A 52 -0.70 5.22 31.35
N ARG A 53 -1.05 4.07 31.91
CA ARG A 53 -2.36 3.45 31.75
C ARG A 53 -3.39 4.19 32.61
N GLN A 54 -4.49 4.61 31.98
CA GLN A 54 -5.66 5.19 32.62
C GLN A 54 -6.83 4.24 32.46
N VAL A 55 -7.61 4.03 33.52
CA VAL A 55 -8.77 3.13 33.54
C VAL A 55 -10.04 3.97 33.39
N ARG A 56 -10.94 3.56 32.50
CA ARG A 56 -12.25 4.17 32.30
C ARG A 56 -13.26 3.60 33.30
N GLU A 57 -14.36 4.32 33.51
CA GLU A 57 -15.45 3.89 34.39
C GLU A 57 -16.06 2.53 33.97
N ASP A 58 -15.98 2.17 32.69
CA ASP A 58 -16.46 0.91 32.13
C ASP A 58 -15.49 -0.28 32.32
N GLY A 59 -14.36 -0.07 33.00
CA GLY A 59 -13.34 -1.08 33.28
C GLY A 59 -12.35 -1.32 32.13
N SER A 60 -12.53 -0.66 30.99
CA SER A 60 -11.53 -0.61 29.91
C SER A 60 -10.40 0.35 30.27
N TYR A 61 -9.29 0.35 29.51
CA TYR A 61 -8.18 1.25 29.76
C TYR A 61 -7.63 1.86 28.48
N PHE A 62 -6.84 2.91 28.61
CA PHE A 62 -6.16 3.61 27.51
C PHE A 62 -4.83 4.16 28.01
N TYR A 63 -3.92 4.47 27.09
CA TYR A 63 -2.62 5.03 27.44
C TYR A 63 -2.55 6.52 27.18
N GLN A 64 -1.97 7.24 28.14
CA GLN A 64 -1.50 8.60 27.97
C GLN A 64 0.00 8.57 27.78
N ILE A 65 0.52 9.22 26.74
CA ILE A 65 1.94 9.50 26.62
C ILE A 65 2.26 10.83 27.31
N VAL A 66 3.36 10.86 28.05
CA VAL A 66 3.90 12.05 28.71
C VAL A 66 5.36 12.22 28.30
N ASP A 67 5.73 13.44 27.91
CA ASP A 67 7.10 13.79 27.56
C ASP A 67 8.01 13.74 28.80
N GLY A 68 9.13 13.03 28.68
CA GLY A 68 10.09 12.84 29.75
C GLY A 68 9.74 11.72 30.73
N ASN A 69 10.21 11.86 31.97
CA ASN A 69 10.07 10.81 32.98
C ASN A 69 8.84 11.00 33.90
N ALA A 70 8.45 9.94 34.59
CA ALA A 70 7.33 9.93 35.55
C ALA A 70 7.46 10.95 36.72
N LYS A 71 8.62 11.61 36.89
CA LYS A 71 8.86 12.68 37.87
C LYS A 71 8.69 14.09 37.28
N GLY A 72 8.24 14.21 36.03
CA GLY A 72 7.94 15.48 35.37
C GLY A 72 9.14 16.22 34.78
N LYS A 73 10.31 15.56 34.62
CA LYS A 73 11.45 16.15 33.93
C LYS A 73 11.28 15.95 32.41
N PRO A 74 11.08 17.01 31.61
CA PRO A 74 10.83 16.90 30.18
C PRO A 74 12.07 16.40 29.42
N SER A 75 11.86 15.80 28.25
CA SER A 75 12.96 15.42 27.37
C SER A 75 13.54 16.66 26.67
N THR A 76 14.81 16.59 26.25
CA THR A 76 15.49 17.74 25.63
C THR A 76 14.92 18.11 24.26
N ASN A 77 14.38 17.11 23.54
CA ASN A 77 13.88 17.28 22.16
C ASN A 77 12.34 17.35 22.10
N GLY A 78 11.65 17.00 23.19
CA GLY A 78 10.20 16.84 23.23
C GLY A 78 9.73 15.60 22.46
N VAL A 79 8.45 15.30 22.56
CA VAL A 79 7.76 14.29 21.74
C VAL A 79 6.85 15.02 20.76
N LEU A 80 6.93 14.63 19.49
CA LEU A 80 6.02 15.10 18.45
C LEU A 80 4.93 14.06 18.27
N LEU A 81 3.67 14.46 18.37
CA LEU A 81 2.52 13.60 18.14
C LEU A 81 1.70 14.18 16.98
N ASN A 82 1.49 13.40 15.92
CA ASN A 82 0.84 13.81 14.68
C ASN A 82 1.39 15.16 14.15
N GLY A 83 2.72 15.36 14.26
CA GLY A 83 3.43 16.56 13.82
C GLY A 83 3.45 17.74 14.81
N GLN A 84 2.79 17.65 15.97
CA GLN A 84 2.76 18.73 16.97
C GLN A 84 3.48 18.35 18.27
N LYS A 85 4.22 19.29 18.88
CA LYS A 85 4.89 19.03 20.16
C LYS A 85 3.86 18.85 21.27
N CYS A 86 3.91 17.73 21.97
CA CYS A 86 3.01 17.44 23.09
C CYS A 86 3.79 17.27 24.39
N LYS A 87 3.27 17.82 25.50
CA LYS A 87 3.75 17.52 26.86
C LYS A 87 3.07 16.27 27.43
N ALA A 88 1.79 16.11 27.13
CA ALA A 88 1.02 14.91 27.41
C ALA A 88 -0.09 14.77 26.37
N HIS A 89 -0.43 13.54 25.99
CA HIS A 89 -1.51 13.25 25.04
C HIS A 89 -2.16 11.91 25.35
N TYR A 90 -3.48 11.83 25.25
CA TYR A 90 -4.21 10.56 25.36
C TYR A 90 -4.20 9.85 24.01
N LEU A 91 -3.50 8.73 23.93
CA LEU A 91 -3.25 8.06 22.67
C LEU A 91 -4.54 7.49 22.07
N GLN A 92 -4.77 7.82 20.80
CA GLN A 92 -5.83 7.33 19.94
C GLN A 92 -5.27 6.35 18.92
N ASP A 93 -6.13 5.47 18.38
CA ASP A 93 -5.71 4.50 17.36
C ASP A 93 -5.04 5.23 16.18
N GLN A 94 -3.89 4.69 15.75
CA GLN A 94 -3.02 5.22 14.70
C GLN A 94 -2.30 6.54 14.99
N ASP A 95 -2.27 7.00 16.25
CA ASP A 95 -1.43 8.14 16.62
C ASP A 95 0.04 7.86 16.29
N GLU A 96 0.63 8.75 15.48
CA GLU A 96 2.05 8.72 15.14
C GLU A 96 2.84 9.57 16.15
N ILE A 97 3.83 8.93 16.77
CA ILE A 97 4.69 9.49 17.80
C ILE A 97 6.11 9.54 17.25
N ILE A 98 6.64 10.74 17.03
CA ILE A 98 8.00 10.94 16.54
C ILE A 98 8.89 11.30 17.74
N PHE A 99 9.88 10.44 18.00
CA PHE A 99 10.85 10.61 19.10
C PHE A 99 12.14 11.27 18.64
N GLY A 100 12.42 11.27 17.34
CA GLY A 100 13.61 11.84 16.74
C GLY A 100 13.70 11.50 15.25
N PRO A 101 14.75 11.93 14.55
CA PRO A 101 14.94 11.61 13.15
C PRO A 101 14.99 10.10 12.93
N GLN A 102 14.18 9.60 11.98
CA GLN A 102 14.04 8.17 11.65
C GLN A 102 13.56 7.30 12.81
N VAL A 103 13.10 7.90 13.92
CA VAL A 103 12.53 7.18 15.05
C VAL A 103 11.09 7.60 15.25
N ARG A 104 10.18 6.68 14.94
CA ARG A 104 8.76 6.86 15.15
C ARG A 104 8.13 5.65 15.81
N ALA A 105 7.01 5.86 16.47
CA ALA A 105 6.13 4.80 16.86
C ALA A 105 4.69 5.10 16.43
N THR A 106 3.93 4.06 16.13
CA THR A 106 2.50 4.17 15.88
C THR A 106 1.78 3.37 16.95
N TYR A 107 0.84 4.00 17.63
CA TYR A 107 0.02 3.36 18.63
C TYR A 107 -1.24 2.79 18.01
N TYR A 108 -1.63 1.58 18.40
CA TYR A 108 -2.83 0.90 17.93
C TYR A 108 -3.70 0.45 19.10
N THR A 109 -5.01 0.56 18.94
CA THR A 109 -5.99 -0.06 19.84
C THR A 109 -6.93 -0.95 19.02
N THR A 110 -7.13 -2.19 19.47
CA THR A 110 -8.14 -3.07 18.87
C THR A 110 -9.18 -3.42 19.92
N ASP A 111 -10.44 -3.09 19.65
CA ASP A 111 -11.59 -3.53 20.45
C ASP A 111 -11.71 -5.06 20.36
N THR A 112 -11.56 -5.78 21.48
CA THR A 112 -12.17 -7.12 21.56
C THR A 112 -13.63 -6.93 21.97
N ARG A 113 -14.50 -6.70 20.99
CA ARG A 113 -15.93 -7.01 21.18
C ARG A 113 -16.16 -8.46 20.77
N PRO A 114 -16.94 -9.24 21.54
CA PRO A 114 -17.59 -10.41 20.98
C PRO A 114 -18.46 -9.95 19.81
N ASN A 115 -18.32 -10.65 18.70
CA ASN A 115 -19.00 -10.47 17.44
C ASN A 115 -20.49 -10.09 17.62
N VAL A 116 -20.88 -8.86 17.29
CA VAL A 116 -22.29 -8.51 17.11
C VAL A 116 -22.70 -9.07 15.74
N PRO A 117 -23.69 -9.98 15.65
CA PRO A 117 -24.17 -10.45 14.36
C PRO A 117 -24.91 -9.30 13.68
N GLY A 118 -24.36 -8.77 12.59
CA GLY A 118 -25.08 -7.83 11.74
C GLY A 118 -24.32 -6.62 11.22
N LYS A 119 -23.06 -6.75 10.79
CA LYS A 119 -22.49 -6.08 9.60
C LYS A 119 -21.02 -6.44 9.52
N LYS A 120 -20.66 -7.27 8.55
CA LYS A 120 -19.26 -7.55 8.19
C LYS A 120 -18.73 -6.34 7.42
N PRO A 121 -17.53 -5.82 7.74
CA PRO A 121 -16.82 -4.95 6.81
C PRO A 121 -16.29 -5.80 5.63
N LYS A 122 -16.28 -5.22 4.42
CA LYS A 122 -16.28 -5.96 3.14
C LYS A 122 -15.12 -5.46 2.26
N LEU A 123 -14.60 -6.31 1.37
CA LEU A 123 -13.46 -6.05 0.45
C LEU A 123 -13.95 -5.84 -0.98
N GLY A 124 -13.04 -5.53 -1.91
CA GLY A 124 -13.26 -5.65 -3.36
C GLY A 124 -14.00 -6.93 -3.72
N GLY A 125 -14.97 -6.81 -4.62
CA GLY A 125 -15.97 -7.84 -4.81
C GLY A 125 -17.06 -7.42 -5.77
N LEU A 126 -18.09 -8.25 -5.84
CA LEU A 126 -19.25 -8.09 -6.69
C LEU A 126 -20.43 -7.56 -5.85
N TYR A 127 -20.95 -6.39 -6.20
CA TYR A 127 -21.95 -5.65 -5.41
C TYR A 127 -23.30 -5.59 -6.14
N VAL A 128 -24.39 -5.96 -5.48
CA VAL A 128 -25.73 -5.96 -6.09
C VAL A 128 -26.30 -4.54 -6.17
N GLN A 129 -26.88 -4.18 -7.32
CA GLN A 129 -27.70 -2.97 -7.45
C GLN A 129 -29.15 -3.27 -7.00
N SER A 130 -29.60 -2.67 -5.90
CA SER A 130 -30.99 -2.75 -5.40
C SER A 130 -31.60 -1.34 -5.32
N PRO A 131 -32.88 -1.14 -5.71
CA PRO A 131 -33.60 0.13 -5.53
C PRO A 131 -33.87 0.48 -4.06
N GLU A 132 -33.82 -0.49 -3.16
CA GLU A 132 -33.89 -0.31 -1.72
C GLU A 132 -32.46 -0.32 -1.15
N GLU A 133 -32.10 0.66 -0.32
CA GLU A 133 -30.75 0.98 0.24
C GLU A 133 -30.02 -0.16 0.99
N ASN A 134 -30.48 -1.41 0.91
CA ASN A 134 -29.79 -2.59 1.42
C ASN A 134 -28.90 -3.21 0.32
N THR A 135 -27.61 -2.88 0.35
CA THR A 135 -26.58 -3.54 -0.46
C THR A 135 -26.42 -5.00 0.00
N ASN A 136 -27.09 -5.89 -0.71
CA ASN A 136 -26.93 -7.33 -0.57
C ASN A 136 -25.61 -7.76 -1.22
N GLU A 137 -24.73 -8.40 -0.46
CA GLU A 137 -23.41 -8.83 -0.93
C GLU A 137 -23.50 -10.06 -1.82
N PHE A 138 -22.74 -10.04 -2.90
CA PHE A 138 -22.44 -11.23 -3.66
C PHE A 138 -21.15 -11.85 -3.09
N PRO A 139 -21.21 -12.92 -2.27
CA PRO A 139 -20.09 -13.41 -1.50
C PRO A 139 -18.95 -13.91 -2.41
N LEU A 140 -17.78 -13.29 -2.25
CA LEU A 140 -16.51 -13.81 -2.75
C LEU A 140 -16.16 -15.08 -1.96
N LYS A 141 -16.04 -16.21 -2.65
CA LYS A 141 -15.76 -17.53 -2.08
C LYS A 141 -14.27 -17.84 -2.04
N HIS A 142 -13.55 -17.49 -3.10
CA HIS A 142 -12.14 -17.80 -3.27
C HIS A 142 -11.47 -16.79 -4.21
N THR A 143 -10.20 -16.50 -3.93
CA THR A 143 -9.32 -15.80 -4.87
C THR A 143 -8.10 -16.67 -5.15
N GLU A 144 -7.84 -16.93 -6.42
CA GLU A 144 -6.63 -17.59 -6.91
C GLU A 144 -5.80 -16.58 -7.71
N VAL A 145 -4.52 -16.49 -7.40
CA VAL A 145 -3.57 -15.61 -8.08
C VAL A 145 -2.41 -16.44 -8.60
N GLN A 146 -2.14 -16.32 -9.89
CA GLN A 146 -0.99 -16.92 -10.56
C GLN A 146 -0.20 -15.79 -11.23
N ALA A 147 0.99 -15.51 -10.70
CA ALA A 147 1.91 -14.55 -11.26
C ALA A 147 3.10 -15.25 -11.89
N LYS A 148 3.51 -14.78 -13.07
CA LYS A 148 4.73 -15.18 -13.75
C LYS A 148 5.59 -13.96 -13.96
N VAL A 149 6.78 -13.97 -13.41
CA VAL A 149 7.76 -12.90 -13.50
C VAL A 149 8.87 -13.33 -14.43
N THR A 150 9.17 -12.52 -15.43
CA THR A 150 10.26 -12.73 -16.39
C THR A 150 11.08 -11.45 -16.49
N GLY A 151 12.31 -11.48 -16.00
CA GLY A 151 13.15 -10.30 -15.84
C GLY A 151 12.51 -9.31 -14.85
N ASN A 152 12.10 -8.15 -15.36
CA ASN A 152 11.42 -7.10 -14.59
C ASN A 152 9.92 -7.00 -14.89
N ILE A 153 9.34 -7.89 -15.69
CA ILE A 153 7.93 -7.85 -16.06
C ILE A 153 7.20 -8.98 -15.34
N SER A 154 6.08 -8.66 -14.72
CA SER A 154 5.15 -9.65 -14.18
C SER A 154 3.91 -9.75 -15.07
N ARG A 155 3.41 -10.97 -15.26
CA ARG A 155 2.09 -11.25 -15.81
C ARG A 155 1.29 -11.96 -14.75
N VAL A 156 0.17 -11.37 -14.35
CA VAL A 156 -0.66 -11.85 -13.25
C VAL A 156 -2.02 -12.24 -13.79
N GLU A 157 -2.46 -13.46 -13.46
CA GLU A 157 -3.83 -13.92 -13.63
C GLU A 157 -4.50 -14.01 -12.26
N VAL A 158 -5.63 -13.33 -12.11
CA VAL A 158 -6.45 -13.34 -10.91
C VAL A 158 -7.78 -13.98 -11.26
N THR A 159 -8.16 -15.03 -10.54
CA THR A 159 -9.47 -15.66 -10.64
C THR A 159 -10.21 -15.48 -9.31
N GLN A 160 -11.36 -14.82 -9.36
CA GLN A 160 -12.23 -14.62 -8.21
C GLN A 160 -13.55 -15.35 -8.42
N THR A 161 -13.88 -16.23 -7.48
CA THR A 161 -15.10 -17.03 -7.54
C THR A 161 -16.17 -16.46 -6.62
N PHE A 162 -17.34 -16.23 -7.18
CA PHE A 162 -18.51 -15.66 -6.54
C PHE A 162 -19.71 -16.61 -6.70
N GLU A 163 -20.68 -16.54 -5.80
CA GLU A 163 -21.93 -17.33 -5.89
C GLU A 163 -23.12 -16.44 -5.53
N ASN A 164 -24.26 -16.56 -6.24
CA ASN A 164 -25.49 -15.85 -5.87
C ASN A 164 -26.23 -16.59 -4.74
N PRO A 165 -26.21 -16.13 -3.48
CA PRO A 165 -26.88 -16.81 -2.39
C PRO A 165 -28.38 -16.49 -2.30
N PHE A 166 -28.90 -15.63 -3.17
CA PHE A 166 -30.27 -15.13 -3.10
C PHE A 166 -31.21 -15.92 -4.01
N ASN A 167 -32.51 -15.88 -3.70
CA ASN A 167 -33.55 -16.54 -4.47
C ASN A 167 -34.05 -15.71 -5.67
N SER A 168 -33.43 -14.56 -5.94
CA SER A 168 -33.75 -13.68 -7.07
C SER A 168 -32.57 -13.54 -8.03
N THR A 169 -32.89 -13.20 -9.27
CA THR A 169 -31.89 -12.81 -10.27
C THR A 169 -31.31 -11.43 -9.94
N LEU A 170 -29.99 -11.26 -10.07
CA LEU A 170 -29.30 -10.04 -9.65
C LEU A 170 -28.53 -9.37 -10.80
N GLU A 171 -28.40 -8.05 -10.70
CA GLU A 171 -27.38 -7.26 -11.39
C GLU A 171 -26.31 -6.89 -10.36
N ALA A 172 -25.03 -6.95 -10.75
CA ALA A 172 -23.95 -6.65 -9.84
C ALA A 172 -22.74 -5.97 -10.48
N THR A 173 -22.07 -5.09 -9.74
CA THR A 173 -20.88 -4.36 -10.15
C THR A 173 -19.66 -4.94 -9.46
N TYR A 174 -18.68 -5.39 -10.25
CA TYR A 174 -17.40 -5.90 -9.81
C TYR A 174 -16.36 -4.79 -9.76
N ILE A 175 -15.63 -4.66 -8.67
CA ILE A 175 -14.55 -3.67 -8.50
C ILE A 175 -13.25 -4.39 -8.14
N PHE A 176 -12.19 -4.16 -8.92
CA PHE A 176 -10.86 -4.73 -8.68
C PHE A 176 -9.75 -3.67 -8.64
N PRO A 177 -8.94 -3.65 -7.57
CA PRO A 177 -7.76 -2.81 -7.50
C PRO A 177 -6.63 -3.38 -8.34
N LEU A 178 -5.87 -2.53 -9.02
CA LEU A 178 -4.63 -2.89 -9.69
C LEU A 178 -3.41 -2.21 -9.07
N PRO A 179 -2.20 -2.76 -9.28
CA PRO A 179 -0.95 -2.04 -9.07
C PRO A 179 -0.88 -0.76 -9.91
N ASP A 180 -0.04 0.19 -9.48
CA ASP A 180 0.00 1.55 -10.04
C ASP A 180 0.41 1.62 -11.54
N GLU A 181 1.18 0.64 -12.01
CA GLU A 181 1.72 0.58 -13.39
C GLU A 181 1.15 -0.62 -14.18
N ALA A 182 0.05 -1.21 -13.69
CA ALA A 182 -0.52 -2.40 -14.28
C ALA A 182 -1.38 -2.09 -15.51
N ALA A 183 -1.22 -2.89 -16.57
CA ALA A 183 -2.03 -2.84 -17.77
C ALA A 183 -2.85 -4.11 -17.94
N VAL A 184 -4.18 -4.01 -17.92
CA VAL A 184 -5.09 -5.13 -18.21
C VAL A 184 -5.12 -5.38 -19.72
N ASP A 185 -4.86 -6.62 -20.11
CA ASP A 185 -4.89 -7.04 -21.52
C ASP A 185 -5.94 -8.11 -21.84
N ASP A 186 -6.45 -8.82 -20.82
CA ASP A 186 -7.48 -9.83 -21.02
C ASP A 186 -8.39 -9.95 -19.78
N MET A 187 -9.67 -10.18 -20.05
CA MET A 187 -10.67 -10.38 -19.02
C MET A 187 -11.73 -11.37 -19.50
N GLU A 188 -12.08 -12.31 -18.63
CA GLU A 188 -13.04 -13.35 -18.90
C GLU A 188 -13.97 -13.53 -17.69
N ILE A 189 -15.26 -13.71 -17.96
CA ILE A 189 -16.25 -14.05 -16.94
C ILE A 189 -16.93 -15.34 -17.32
N ARG A 190 -16.90 -16.30 -16.40
CA ARG A 190 -17.54 -17.61 -16.56
C ARG A 190 -18.78 -17.63 -15.68
N ILE A 191 -19.95 -17.88 -16.26
CA ILE A 191 -21.24 -17.92 -15.57
C ILE A 191 -21.96 -19.18 -16.03
N GLY A 192 -22.01 -20.22 -15.18
CA GLY A 192 -22.47 -21.55 -15.59
C GLY A 192 -21.71 -22.06 -16.81
N ASP A 193 -22.42 -22.43 -17.88
CA ASP A 193 -21.82 -22.91 -19.15
C ASP A 193 -21.37 -21.77 -20.10
N ARG A 194 -21.51 -20.51 -19.68
CA ARG A 194 -21.28 -19.35 -20.54
C ARG A 194 -19.97 -18.67 -20.19
N THR A 195 -19.15 -18.42 -21.21
CA THR A 195 -17.94 -17.61 -21.10
C THR A 195 -18.12 -16.29 -21.84
N ILE A 196 -18.01 -15.19 -21.10
CA ILE A 196 -18.03 -13.83 -21.63
C ILE A 196 -16.58 -13.34 -21.66
N LYS A 197 -16.06 -13.06 -22.85
CA LYS A 197 -14.73 -12.46 -23.00
C LYS A 197 -14.87 -10.96 -23.22
N GLY A 198 -14.12 -10.19 -22.44
CA GLY A 198 -13.98 -8.75 -22.64
C GLY A 198 -13.30 -8.50 -23.97
N ASN A 199 -13.90 -7.67 -24.81
CA ASN A 199 -13.26 -7.17 -26.02
C ASN A 199 -12.85 -5.73 -25.75
N ILE A 200 -11.55 -5.45 -25.76
CA ILE A 200 -11.02 -4.11 -25.49
C ILE A 200 -11.43 -3.18 -26.63
N LYS A 201 -12.19 -2.14 -26.29
CA LYS A 201 -12.76 -1.15 -27.22
C LYS A 201 -12.54 0.26 -26.67
N LYS A 202 -12.64 1.27 -27.54
CA LYS A 202 -12.66 2.67 -27.10
C LYS A 202 -13.89 2.91 -26.20
N ARG A 203 -13.74 3.71 -25.14
CA ARG A 203 -14.77 3.96 -24.10
C ARG A 203 -16.19 4.21 -24.65
N ILE A 204 -16.33 5.14 -25.60
CA ILE A 204 -17.64 5.52 -26.18
C ILE A 204 -18.29 4.35 -26.95
N GLU A 205 -17.49 3.60 -27.72
CA GLU A 205 -17.96 2.43 -28.48
C GLU A 205 -18.44 1.32 -27.53
N ALA A 206 -17.68 1.06 -26.46
CA ALA A 206 -18.02 0.05 -25.46
C ALA A 206 -19.36 0.36 -24.75
N GLN A 207 -19.57 1.61 -24.34
CA GLN A 207 -20.81 2.05 -23.67
C GLN A 207 -22.06 1.84 -24.54
N GLN A 208 -21.99 2.16 -25.82
CA GLN A 208 -23.13 2.00 -26.75
C GLN A 208 -23.53 0.53 -26.91
N ILE A 209 -22.54 -0.36 -27.09
CA ILE A 209 -22.75 -1.82 -27.22
C ILE A 209 -23.43 -2.37 -25.96
N TYR A 210 -22.97 -1.97 -24.78
CA TYR A 210 -23.55 -2.40 -23.50
C TYR A 210 -25.02 -1.98 -23.35
N GLN A 211 -25.33 -0.70 -23.59
CA GLN A 211 -26.69 -0.19 -23.47
C GLN A 211 -27.67 -0.89 -24.41
N GLN A 212 -27.23 -1.22 -25.63
CA GLN A 212 -28.03 -1.98 -26.58
C GLN A 212 -28.28 -3.42 -26.11
N ALA A 213 -27.26 -4.08 -25.57
CA ALA A 213 -27.38 -5.45 -25.06
C ALA A 213 -28.28 -5.53 -23.82
N LYS A 214 -28.19 -4.54 -22.91
CA LYS A 214 -29.08 -4.41 -21.74
C LYS A 214 -30.55 -4.28 -22.16
N LYS A 215 -30.85 -3.41 -23.13
CA LYS A 215 -32.21 -3.26 -23.68
C LYS A 215 -32.77 -4.54 -24.30
N GLN A 216 -31.90 -5.44 -24.76
CA GLN A 216 -32.28 -6.73 -25.37
C GLN A 216 -32.38 -7.87 -24.35
N GLY A 217 -32.19 -7.62 -23.05
CA GLY A 217 -32.22 -8.65 -22.01
C GLY A 217 -31.04 -9.65 -22.10
N ARG A 218 -29.98 -9.31 -22.83
CA ARG A 218 -28.78 -10.15 -22.96
C ARG A 218 -27.87 -9.90 -21.76
N THR A 219 -27.26 -10.97 -21.24
CA THR A 219 -26.12 -10.84 -20.33
C THR A 219 -24.97 -10.18 -21.09
N ALA A 220 -24.58 -8.99 -20.65
CA ALA A 220 -23.47 -8.22 -21.20
C ALA A 220 -22.63 -7.66 -20.06
N GLY A 221 -21.32 -7.58 -20.28
CA GLY A 221 -20.38 -6.91 -19.40
C GLY A 221 -19.85 -5.64 -20.05
N LEU A 222 -19.77 -4.55 -19.30
CA LEU A 222 -19.04 -3.35 -19.69
C LEU A 222 -17.88 -3.16 -18.74
N LEU A 223 -16.67 -3.17 -19.26
CA LEU A 223 -15.45 -2.87 -18.52
C LEU A 223 -15.11 -1.40 -18.72
N GLU A 224 -15.06 -0.64 -17.64
CA GLU A 224 -14.58 0.74 -17.66
C GLU A 224 -13.38 0.88 -16.74
N GLN A 225 -12.27 1.36 -17.29
CA GLN A 225 -11.18 1.91 -16.47
C GLN A 225 -11.69 3.25 -15.94
N GLU A 226 -12.10 3.30 -14.68
CA GLU A 226 -12.53 4.54 -14.05
C GLU A 226 -11.31 5.42 -13.74
N ARG A 227 -10.18 4.82 -13.35
CA ARG A 227 -8.87 5.47 -13.09
C ARG A 227 -7.70 4.53 -13.38
N ASP A 228 -6.47 5.03 -13.28
CA ASP A 228 -5.23 4.30 -13.55
C ASP A 228 -5.17 2.94 -12.81
N ASN A 229 -5.74 2.85 -11.59
CA ASN A 229 -5.54 1.67 -10.71
C ASN A 229 -6.83 1.01 -10.18
N ILE A 230 -8.01 1.34 -10.72
CA ILE A 230 -9.28 0.69 -10.36
C ILE A 230 -10.10 0.35 -11.61
N PHE A 231 -10.56 -0.90 -11.66
CA PHE A 231 -11.39 -1.42 -12.72
C PHE A 231 -12.78 -1.77 -12.20
N THR A 232 -13.80 -1.28 -12.91
CA THR A 232 -15.20 -1.50 -12.58
C THR A 232 -15.90 -2.24 -13.73
N GLN A 233 -16.64 -3.30 -13.42
CA GLN A 233 -17.42 -4.05 -14.40
C GLN A 233 -18.84 -4.35 -13.93
N SER A 234 -19.82 -3.95 -14.74
CA SER A 234 -21.24 -4.29 -14.49
C SER A 234 -21.60 -5.64 -15.11
N LEU A 235 -22.25 -6.51 -14.34
CA LEU A 235 -22.84 -7.78 -14.72
C LEU A 235 -24.36 -7.74 -14.53
N ALA A 236 -25.09 -8.34 -15.46
CA ALA A 236 -26.56 -8.40 -15.40
C ALA A 236 -27.08 -9.83 -15.52
N ASN A 237 -28.26 -10.09 -14.94
CA ASN A 237 -29.01 -11.33 -15.10
C ASN A 237 -28.33 -12.59 -14.52
N ILE A 238 -27.86 -12.51 -13.27
CA ILE A 238 -27.23 -13.62 -12.53
C ILE A 238 -28.29 -14.40 -11.76
N LYS A 239 -28.48 -15.69 -12.04
CA LYS A 239 -29.55 -16.51 -11.43
C LYS A 239 -29.26 -16.93 -9.99
N PRO A 240 -30.28 -17.32 -9.21
CA PRO A 240 -30.11 -17.95 -7.89
C PRO A 240 -29.17 -19.16 -7.93
N GLY A 241 -28.20 -19.22 -7.01
CA GLY A 241 -27.22 -20.30 -6.90
C GLY A 241 -26.18 -20.36 -8.02
N GLU A 242 -26.17 -19.41 -8.96
CA GLU A 242 -25.23 -19.41 -10.08
C GLU A 242 -23.83 -18.96 -9.61
N GLN A 243 -22.82 -19.77 -9.93
CA GLN A 243 -21.42 -19.44 -9.69
C GLN A 243 -20.87 -18.58 -10.82
N ILE A 244 -20.05 -17.59 -10.45
CA ILE A 244 -19.35 -16.70 -11.37
C ILE A 244 -17.86 -16.75 -11.08
N ASP A 245 -17.05 -17.05 -12.10
CA ASP A 245 -15.60 -16.82 -12.03
C ASP A 245 -15.24 -15.59 -12.85
N VAL A 246 -14.65 -14.61 -12.20
CA VAL A 246 -14.08 -13.42 -12.85
C VAL A 246 -12.58 -13.64 -12.98
N VAL A 247 -12.07 -13.68 -14.21
CA VAL A 247 -10.66 -13.89 -14.54
C VAL A 247 -10.10 -12.63 -15.17
N ILE A 248 -9.06 -12.06 -14.57
CA ILE A 248 -8.38 -10.85 -15.06
C ILE A 248 -6.92 -11.19 -15.30
N ARG A 249 -6.38 -10.74 -16.43
CA ARG A 249 -4.96 -10.83 -16.74
C ARG A 249 -4.41 -9.45 -17.01
N TYR A 250 -3.30 -9.16 -16.34
CA TYR A 250 -2.59 -7.91 -16.51
C TYR A 250 -1.08 -8.12 -16.48
N THR A 251 -0.35 -7.13 -16.98
CA THR A 251 1.10 -7.04 -16.86
C THR A 251 1.50 -5.85 -16.01
N ASP A 252 2.57 -5.98 -15.24
CA ASP A 252 3.12 -4.90 -14.41
C ASP A 252 4.65 -4.91 -14.45
N SER A 253 5.28 -3.73 -14.38
CA SER A 253 6.73 -3.56 -14.37
C SER A 253 7.26 -3.42 -12.95
N LEU A 254 8.17 -4.31 -12.58
CA LEU A 254 8.71 -4.39 -11.23
C LEU A 254 9.74 -3.30 -10.96
N LYS A 255 9.62 -2.67 -9.80
CA LYS A 255 10.58 -1.66 -9.34
C LYS A 255 11.88 -2.33 -8.92
N PHE A 256 13.01 -1.74 -9.35
CA PHE A 256 14.34 -2.16 -8.95
C PHE A 256 14.91 -1.17 -7.92
N LEU A 257 15.14 -1.62 -6.70
CA LEU A 257 15.66 -0.80 -5.61
C LEU A 257 16.69 -1.56 -4.77
N GLY A 258 17.87 -0.97 -4.61
CA GLY A 258 18.93 -1.55 -3.76
C GLY A 258 19.31 -2.98 -4.13
N GLY A 259 19.33 -3.32 -5.42
CA GLY A 259 19.67 -4.67 -5.90
C GLY A 259 18.51 -5.67 -5.93
N ASN A 260 17.31 -5.26 -5.51
CA ASN A 260 16.12 -6.10 -5.44
C ASN A 260 15.09 -5.68 -6.47
N TYR A 261 14.38 -6.65 -7.03
CA TYR A 261 13.07 -6.40 -7.61
C TYR A 261 11.99 -6.56 -6.55
N GLU A 262 10.95 -5.73 -6.63
CA GLU A 262 9.79 -5.78 -5.75
C GLU A 262 8.53 -6.11 -6.55
N PHE A 263 7.89 -7.24 -6.22
CA PHE A 263 6.57 -7.62 -6.69
C PHE A 263 5.54 -7.28 -5.62
N VAL A 264 4.50 -6.54 -6.02
CA VAL A 264 3.41 -6.14 -5.13
C VAL A 264 2.09 -6.63 -5.69
N PHE A 265 1.37 -7.43 -4.91
CA PHE A 265 0.00 -7.83 -5.23
C PHE A 265 -0.97 -7.21 -4.22
N PRO A 266 -1.87 -6.31 -4.65
CA PRO A 266 -2.86 -5.71 -3.76
C PRO A 266 -3.89 -6.75 -3.36
N MET A 267 -4.02 -6.99 -2.05
CA MET A 267 -5.02 -7.93 -1.50
C MET A 267 -6.18 -7.19 -0.84
N VAL A 268 -6.02 -5.89 -0.57
CA VAL A 268 -7.03 -5.06 0.08
C VAL A 268 -7.34 -3.87 -0.79
N VAL A 269 -8.64 -3.56 -0.94
CA VAL A 269 -9.07 -2.26 -1.46
C VAL A 269 -8.96 -1.26 -0.31
N GLY A 270 -7.79 -0.62 -0.18
CA GLY A 270 -7.53 0.36 0.88
C GLY A 270 -7.71 1.82 0.41
N PRO A 271 -7.63 2.81 1.32
CA PRO A 271 -7.75 4.24 1.00
C PRO A 271 -6.63 4.77 0.08
N ARG A 272 -5.62 3.95 -0.28
CA ARG A 272 -4.59 4.26 -1.29
C ARG A 272 -5.18 4.71 -2.63
N TYR A 273 -6.40 4.31 -2.94
CA TYR A 273 -7.09 4.68 -4.18
C TYR A 273 -7.91 5.98 -4.10
N ILE A 274 -7.95 6.61 -2.90
CA ILE A 274 -8.54 7.93 -2.64
C ILE A 274 -7.51 8.76 -1.86
N PRO A 275 -6.36 9.11 -2.47
CA PRO A 275 -5.41 10.03 -1.86
C PRO A 275 -6.04 11.43 -1.71
N GLY A 276 -5.52 12.26 -0.80
CA GLY A 276 -5.90 13.66 -0.67
C GLY A 276 -6.71 13.99 0.59
N THR A 277 -6.93 15.27 0.82
CA THR A 277 -7.80 15.80 1.86
C THR A 277 -9.23 15.91 1.35
N THR A 278 -10.18 15.48 2.17
CA THR A 278 -11.61 15.52 1.83
C THR A 278 -12.07 16.94 1.52
N ILE A 279 -12.74 17.12 0.38
CA ILE A 279 -13.33 18.40 -0.04
C ILE A 279 -14.84 18.35 0.19
N ASP A 280 -15.39 19.35 0.87
CA ASP A 280 -16.83 19.44 1.20
C ASP A 280 -17.73 19.80 -0.01
N THR A 281 -17.23 19.70 -1.24
CA THR A 281 -17.96 20.12 -2.44
C THR A 281 -18.60 18.94 -3.15
N ASN A 282 -19.92 18.76 -2.94
CA ASN A 282 -20.80 17.94 -3.79
C ASN A 282 -20.78 18.45 -5.24
N THR A 283 -19.78 18.04 -6.03
CA THR A 283 -19.70 18.40 -7.44
C THR A 283 -20.24 17.23 -8.25
N VAL A 284 -21.46 17.39 -8.74
CA VAL A 284 -22.18 16.44 -9.58
C VAL A 284 -21.39 16.18 -10.87
N GLY A 285 -20.54 15.15 -10.86
CA GLY A 285 -19.90 14.65 -12.08
C GLY A 285 -20.95 14.04 -13.00
N GLY A 286 -21.11 14.57 -14.21
CA GLY A 286 -22.12 14.20 -15.22
C GLY A 286 -21.97 12.81 -15.85
N GLY A 287 -21.78 11.77 -15.04
CA GLY A 287 -21.80 10.37 -15.44
C GLY A 287 -23.18 9.73 -15.22
N SER A 288 -23.56 8.78 -16.07
CA SER A 288 -24.88 8.13 -16.08
C SER A 288 -25.14 7.14 -14.93
N ALA A 289 -24.36 7.17 -13.85
CA ALA A 289 -24.58 6.33 -12.67
C ALA A 289 -25.58 7.05 -11.73
N PRO A 290 -26.73 6.45 -11.39
CA PRO A 290 -27.72 7.11 -10.55
C PRO A 290 -27.29 7.09 -9.07
N THR A 291 -27.20 8.30 -8.48
CA THR A 291 -27.09 8.65 -7.04
C THR A 291 -25.87 8.13 -6.24
N PRO A 292 -25.20 9.00 -5.43
CA PRO A 292 -24.02 8.61 -4.64
C PRO A 292 -24.44 7.83 -3.39
N MET A 293 -24.01 6.57 -3.29
CA MET A 293 -24.17 5.73 -2.11
C MET A 293 -23.00 6.02 -1.15
N ALA A 294 -23.15 7.03 -0.29
CA ALA A 294 -22.05 7.64 0.46
C ALA A 294 -21.36 6.71 1.48
N MET A 295 -20.15 6.24 1.16
CA MET A 295 -19.14 5.85 2.17
C MET A 295 -17.78 6.52 1.96
N ASN A 296 -17.42 6.85 0.72
CA ASN A 296 -16.19 7.57 0.39
C ASN A 296 -16.48 9.07 0.13
N GLN A 297 -15.60 9.95 0.61
CA GLN A 297 -15.70 11.40 0.40
C GLN A 297 -14.73 11.82 -0.69
N ASP A 298 -15.18 12.72 -1.56
CA ASP A 298 -14.33 13.35 -2.59
C ASP A 298 -13.15 14.06 -1.92
N THR A 299 -11.97 14.01 -2.53
CA THR A 299 -10.77 14.68 -2.05
C THR A 299 -10.24 15.66 -3.10
N ASP A 300 -9.33 16.53 -2.69
CA ASP A 300 -8.63 17.48 -3.58
C ASP A 300 -7.85 16.79 -4.71
N LEU A 301 -7.31 15.61 -4.44
CA LEU A 301 -6.62 14.78 -5.43
C LEU A 301 -7.58 13.82 -6.16
N VAL A 302 -8.76 13.58 -5.59
CA VAL A 302 -9.76 12.64 -6.10
C VAL A 302 -11.18 13.22 -5.98
N PRO A 303 -11.56 14.15 -6.87
CA PRO A 303 -12.81 14.91 -6.75
C PRO A 303 -14.10 14.12 -7.00
N ASP A 304 -13.99 12.84 -7.37
CA ASP A 304 -15.12 11.92 -7.58
C ASP A 304 -14.95 10.59 -6.80
N ALA A 305 -14.18 10.61 -5.71
CA ALA A 305 -13.96 9.44 -4.84
C ALA A 305 -15.24 8.80 -4.32
N SER A 306 -16.31 9.58 -4.15
CA SER A 306 -17.65 9.13 -3.77
C SER A 306 -18.28 8.13 -4.76
N ARG A 307 -17.74 8.00 -5.98
CA ARG A 307 -18.16 6.98 -6.95
C ARG A 307 -17.55 5.60 -6.68
N LEU A 308 -16.42 5.55 -5.98
CA LEU A 308 -15.78 4.30 -5.59
C LEU A 308 -16.50 3.77 -4.36
N ASN A 309 -17.30 2.72 -4.50
CA ASN A 309 -18.08 2.16 -3.38
C ASN A 309 -17.51 0.82 -2.91
N ALA A 310 -16.21 0.79 -2.62
CA ALA A 310 -15.57 -0.36 -1.98
C ALA A 310 -15.41 -0.09 -0.48
N PRO A 311 -16.10 -0.84 0.40
CA PRO A 311 -15.82 -0.77 1.83
C PRO A 311 -14.35 -1.08 2.14
N ILE A 312 -13.77 -0.34 3.07
CA ILE A 312 -12.42 -0.57 3.58
C ILE A 312 -12.54 -1.52 4.78
N LEU A 313 -11.74 -2.60 4.81
CA LEU A 313 -11.66 -3.46 5.99
C LEU A 313 -10.98 -2.71 7.15
N PRO A 314 -11.63 -2.61 8.33
CA PRO A 314 -10.97 -2.17 9.55
C PRO A 314 -9.79 -3.10 9.92
N PRO A 315 -8.69 -2.56 10.46
CA PRO A 315 -7.59 -3.35 10.98
C PRO A 315 -8.08 -4.44 11.96
N GLY A 316 -7.62 -5.69 11.78
CA GLY A 316 -8.00 -6.83 12.63
C GLY A 316 -9.30 -7.55 12.23
N SER A 317 -10.00 -7.08 11.20
CA SER A 317 -11.14 -7.81 10.63
C SER A 317 -10.68 -8.95 9.71
N ARG A 318 -11.38 -10.09 9.75
CA ARG A 318 -11.07 -11.25 8.91
C ARG A 318 -11.94 -11.23 7.65
N SER A 319 -11.30 -11.31 6.50
CA SER A 319 -11.93 -11.72 5.24
C SER A 319 -12.71 -13.04 5.43
N GLY A 320 -13.92 -13.12 4.86
CA GLY A 320 -14.71 -14.35 4.87
C GLY A 320 -14.18 -15.46 3.96
N HIS A 321 -13.15 -15.18 3.14
CA HIS A 321 -12.56 -16.09 2.16
C HIS A 321 -11.04 -16.15 2.31
N ASP A 322 -10.46 -17.25 1.82
CA ASP A 322 -9.02 -17.41 1.73
C ASP A 322 -8.52 -17.03 0.32
N ILE A 323 -7.24 -16.70 0.23
CA ILE A 323 -6.54 -16.42 -1.03
C ILE A 323 -5.39 -17.41 -1.20
N LYS A 324 -5.20 -17.88 -2.43
CA LYS A 324 -4.02 -18.65 -2.84
C LYS A 324 -3.24 -17.83 -3.85
N VAL A 325 -1.95 -17.64 -3.58
CA VAL A 325 -1.04 -16.94 -4.48
C VAL A 325 0.13 -17.85 -4.81
N THR A 326 0.43 -17.94 -6.10
CA THR A 326 1.62 -18.60 -6.65
C THR A 326 2.34 -17.60 -7.54
N VAL A 327 3.64 -17.41 -7.30
CA VAL A 327 4.51 -16.53 -8.09
C VAL A 327 5.67 -17.35 -8.64
N ASP A 328 5.70 -17.57 -9.95
CA ASP A 328 6.83 -18.15 -10.66
C ASP A 328 7.77 -17.03 -11.11
N ILE A 329 9.04 -17.09 -10.74
CA ILE A 329 10.04 -16.05 -11.00
C ILE A 329 11.17 -16.63 -11.84
N ASP A 330 11.39 -16.03 -13.01
CA ASP A 330 12.57 -16.22 -13.85
C ASP A 330 13.24 -14.86 -14.08
N ALA A 331 14.22 -14.54 -13.24
CA ALA A 331 14.95 -13.27 -13.36
C ALA A 331 15.97 -13.25 -14.51
N GLY A 332 16.21 -14.39 -15.17
CA GLY A 332 17.32 -14.58 -16.11
C GLY A 332 18.71 -14.62 -15.47
N VAL A 333 18.81 -14.41 -14.16
CA VAL A 333 20.03 -14.50 -13.36
C VAL A 333 19.76 -15.27 -12.07
N GLU A 334 20.82 -15.58 -11.33
CA GLU A 334 20.68 -16.25 -10.04
C GLU A 334 20.05 -15.32 -8.99
N ILE A 335 18.95 -15.78 -8.39
CA ILE A 335 18.27 -15.09 -7.30
C ILE A 335 18.98 -15.40 -5.97
N GLN A 336 19.58 -14.40 -5.34
CA GLN A 336 20.43 -14.58 -4.15
C GLN A 336 19.59 -14.76 -2.87
N ASP A 337 18.60 -13.89 -2.69
CA ASP A 337 17.69 -13.90 -1.53
C ASP A 337 16.25 -13.64 -2.01
N VAL A 338 15.29 -14.22 -1.30
CA VAL A 338 13.86 -13.95 -1.48
C VAL A 338 13.18 -13.89 -0.13
N HIS A 339 12.51 -12.78 0.14
CA HIS A 339 11.75 -12.59 1.37
C HIS A 339 10.49 -11.77 1.11
N SER A 340 9.55 -11.90 2.04
CA SER A 340 8.36 -11.04 2.08
C SER A 340 8.31 -10.32 3.42
N PRO A 341 8.30 -8.97 3.44
CA PRO A 341 8.09 -8.22 4.68
C PRO A 341 6.63 -8.28 5.15
N SER A 342 5.69 -8.75 4.32
CA SER A 342 4.27 -8.75 4.66
C SER A 342 3.68 -10.12 4.95
N HIS A 343 4.19 -11.22 4.39
CA HIS A 343 3.62 -12.57 4.57
C HIS A 343 4.69 -13.64 4.81
N GLN A 344 4.31 -14.74 5.46
CA GLN A 344 5.10 -15.97 5.46
C GLN A 344 4.93 -16.68 4.12
N ILE A 345 6.06 -17.02 3.49
CA ILE A 345 6.12 -17.61 2.16
C ILE A 345 6.79 -18.99 2.20
N GLN A 346 6.41 -19.85 1.26
CA GLN A 346 7.09 -21.09 0.94
C GLN A 346 7.79 -20.92 -0.39
N ILE A 347 9.03 -21.40 -0.48
CA ILE A 347 9.91 -21.18 -1.63
C ILE A 347 10.39 -22.54 -2.15
N GLU A 348 10.17 -22.78 -3.44
CA GLU A 348 10.73 -23.91 -4.17
C GLU A 348 11.70 -23.37 -5.23
N ARG A 349 12.99 -23.71 -5.09
CA ARG A 349 14.05 -23.19 -5.96
C ARG A 349 14.48 -24.22 -7.00
N GLN A 350 14.53 -23.78 -8.26
CA GLN A 350 15.02 -24.56 -9.40
C GLN A 350 16.05 -23.75 -10.20
N ARG A 351 17.31 -23.77 -9.75
CA ARG A 351 18.45 -23.04 -10.37
C ARG A 351 18.19 -21.54 -10.61
N TYR A 352 17.63 -21.16 -11.77
CA TYR A 352 17.30 -19.78 -12.16
C TYR A 352 15.80 -19.44 -12.04
N GLN A 353 14.97 -20.45 -11.82
CA GLN A 353 13.54 -20.32 -11.59
C GLN A 353 13.23 -20.53 -10.11
N MET A 354 12.23 -19.81 -9.63
CA MET A 354 11.77 -19.93 -8.26
C MET A 354 10.26 -19.84 -8.21
N GLN A 355 9.62 -20.75 -7.49
CA GLN A 355 8.21 -20.66 -7.20
C GLN A 355 8.02 -20.22 -5.74
N VAL A 356 7.20 -19.20 -5.54
CA VAL A 356 6.84 -18.68 -4.22
C VAL A 356 5.35 -18.85 -4.02
N THR A 357 4.96 -19.44 -2.88
CA THR A 357 3.56 -19.58 -2.49
C THR A 357 3.33 -19.04 -1.08
N LEU A 358 2.08 -18.67 -0.76
CA LEU A 358 1.73 -18.27 0.61
C LEU A 358 1.72 -19.48 1.55
N ALA A 359 2.25 -19.30 2.77
CA ALA A 359 2.06 -20.28 3.82
C ALA A 359 0.59 -20.32 4.28
N LYS A 360 0.11 -21.49 4.74
CA LYS A 360 -1.29 -21.72 5.16
C LYS A 360 -1.85 -20.73 6.20
N ARG A 361 -1.00 -20.05 6.98
CA ARG A 361 -1.43 -19.09 8.02
C ARG A 361 -1.62 -17.67 7.50
N ASP A 362 -1.18 -17.39 6.28
CA ASP A 362 -1.16 -16.06 5.66
C ASP A 362 -2.06 -16.01 4.40
N THR A 363 -3.02 -16.94 4.30
CA THR A 363 -4.03 -16.99 3.22
C THR A 363 -5.20 -16.03 3.47
N ILE A 364 -5.10 -15.11 4.44
CA ILE A 364 -6.15 -14.14 4.75
C ILE A 364 -5.79 -12.81 4.09
N PRO A 365 -6.58 -12.31 3.11
CA PRO A 365 -6.27 -11.07 2.39
C PRO A 365 -6.61 -9.84 3.25
N ASN A 366 -5.69 -9.44 4.13
CA ASN A 366 -5.86 -8.29 5.02
C ASN A 366 -4.75 -7.23 4.92
N LYS A 367 -3.79 -7.44 4.02
CA LYS A 367 -2.68 -6.52 3.68
C LYS A 367 -2.08 -6.95 2.34
N ASP A 368 -1.38 -6.05 1.67
CA ASP A 368 -0.77 -6.36 0.37
C ASP A 368 0.37 -7.37 0.49
N LEU A 369 0.47 -8.26 -0.49
CA LEU A 369 1.63 -9.12 -0.62
C LEU A 369 2.77 -8.34 -1.26
N ILE A 370 3.87 -8.23 -0.54
CA ILE A 370 5.12 -7.63 -1.01
C ILE A 370 6.13 -8.75 -1.04
N LEU A 371 6.72 -9.01 -2.20
CA LEU A 371 7.77 -9.99 -2.40
C LEU A 371 9.00 -9.27 -2.92
N ARG A 372 10.12 -9.41 -2.21
CA ARG A 372 11.42 -8.85 -2.60
C ARG A 372 12.36 -9.98 -2.93
N TYR A 373 12.99 -9.89 -4.09
CA TYR A 373 13.98 -10.86 -4.50
C TYR A 373 15.22 -10.17 -5.06
N GLN A 374 16.37 -10.59 -4.55
CA GLN A 374 17.66 -9.99 -4.87
C GLN A 374 18.24 -10.64 -6.12
N VAL A 375 18.48 -9.82 -7.14
CA VAL A 375 19.11 -10.26 -8.40
C VAL A 375 20.50 -9.67 -8.59
N ALA A 376 20.80 -8.55 -7.91
CA ALA A 376 22.13 -7.97 -7.92
C ALA A 376 23.10 -8.79 -7.06
N SER A 377 24.37 -8.77 -7.47
CA SER A 377 25.48 -9.43 -6.78
C SER A 377 26.59 -8.43 -6.47
N ASP A 378 27.75 -8.93 -6.05
CA ASP A 378 28.99 -8.16 -5.88
C ASP A 378 29.59 -7.64 -7.20
N ARG A 379 29.09 -8.13 -8.34
CA ARG A 379 29.49 -7.69 -9.68
C ARG A 379 28.30 -7.37 -10.57
N THR A 380 28.54 -6.49 -11.55
CA THR A 380 27.60 -6.22 -12.63
C THR A 380 27.38 -7.49 -13.45
N GLN A 381 26.12 -7.81 -13.72
CA GLN A 381 25.73 -8.98 -14.50
C GLN A 381 24.98 -8.56 -15.76
N THR A 382 25.04 -9.41 -16.78
CA THR A 382 24.21 -9.29 -17.97
C THR A 382 23.46 -10.59 -18.21
N THR A 383 22.21 -10.47 -18.65
CA THR A 383 21.43 -11.63 -19.10
C THR A 383 20.59 -11.29 -20.32
N VAL A 384 20.26 -12.31 -21.10
CA VAL A 384 19.38 -12.20 -22.25
C VAL A 384 18.22 -13.16 -22.04
N LEU A 385 17.02 -12.62 -21.96
CA LEU A 385 15.79 -13.40 -21.96
C LEU A 385 15.22 -13.43 -23.36
N THR A 386 14.79 -14.61 -23.82
CA THR A 386 14.22 -14.79 -25.16
C THR A 386 12.85 -15.44 -25.05
N GLN A 387 11.93 -15.01 -25.91
CA GLN A 387 10.59 -15.57 -26.01
C GLN A 387 10.19 -15.64 -27.47
N ALA A 388 9.59 -16.74 -27.89
CA ALA A 388 9.08 -16.91 -29.25
C ALA A 388 7.59 -17.25 -29.21
N ASP A 389 6.82 -16.58 -30.05
CA ASP A 389 5.39 -16.85 -30.23
C ASP A 389 5.00 -16.80 -31.73
N LYS A 390 3.70 -16.78 -32.01
CA LYS A 390 3.16 -16.70 -33.38
C LYS A 390 3.53 -15.41 -34.11
N ARG A 391 3.97 -14.37 -33.41
CA ARG A 391 4.37 -13.06 -33.96
C ARG A 391 5.87 -12.99 -34.23
N GLY A 392 6.66 -13.94 -33.71
CA GLY A 392 8.10 -14.05 -33.94
C GLY A 392 8.90 -14.23 -32.67
N GLY A 393 10.22 -14.23 -32.81
CA GLY A 393 11.17 -14.24 -31.69
C GLY A 393 11.41 -12.82 -31.17
N HIS A 394 11.34 -12.66 -29.85
CA HIS A 394 11.61 -11.45 -29.10
C HIS A 394 12.70 -11.72 -28.06
N PHE A 395 13.46 -10.70 -27.69
CA PHE A 395 14.44 -10.81 -26.63
C PHE A 395 14.52 -9.52 -25.82
N ALA A 396 14.98 -9.63 -24.59
CA ALA A 396 15.30 -8.52 -23.70
C ALA A 396 16.70 -8.73 -23.12
N VAL A 397 17.50 -7.66 -23.13
CA VAL A 397 18.84 -7.64 -22.53
C VAL A 397 18.77 -6.85 -21.23
N TYR A 398 19.22 -7.47 -20.15
CA TYR A 398 19.28 -6.85 -18.83
C TYR A 398 20.73 -6.61 -18.46
N LEU A 399 21.03 -5.38 -18.02
CA LEU A 399 22.27 -5.01 -17.35
C LEU A 399 21.92 -4.77 -15.88
N ILE A 400 22.32 -5.69 -15.01
CA ILE A 400 22.01 -5.65 -13.58
C ILE A 400 23.26 -5.11 -12.87
N PRO A 401 23.18 -3.90 -12.26
CA PRO A 401 24.32 -3.34 -11.57
C PRO A 401 24.71 -4.18 -10.35
N ALA A 402 25.99 -4.11 -9.96
CA ALA A 402 26.42 -4.60 -8.67
C ALA A 402 25.69 -3.87 -7.54
N ILE A 403 25.56 -4.52 -6.38
CA ILE A 403 24.98 -3.93 -5.16
C ILE A 403 25.81 -2.75 -4.68
N ASP A 404 27.13 -2.86 -4.82
CA ASP A 404 28.06 -1.84 -4.44
C ASP A 404 29.21 -1.79 -5.46
N TYR A 405 29.83 -0.63 -5.58
CA TYR A 405 31.04 -0.45 -6.37
C TYR A 405 32.12 0.17 -5.50
N PRO A 406 33.38 -0.20 -5.71
CA PRO A 406 34.46 0.41 -4.97
C PRO A 406 34.55 1.90 -5.34
N GLN A 407 34.94 2.74 -4.37
CA GLN A 407 34.86 4.21 -4.48
C GLN A 407 35.62 4.76 -5.69
N GLU A 408 36.67 4.07 -6.18
CA GLU A 408 37.43 4.51 -7.35
C GLU A 408 36.64 4.42 -8.66
N GLN A 409 35.55 3.65 -8.69
CA GLN A 409 34.65 3.53 -9.85
C GLN A 409 33.50 4.54 -9.81
N PHE A 410 33.32 5.26 -8.70
CA PHE A 410 32.32 6.31 -8.64
C PHE A 410 32.73 7.45 -9.55
N VAL A 411 31.88 7.74 -10.54
CA VAL A 411 32.04 8.92 -11.38
C VAL A 411 31.77 10.15 -10.50
N PRO A 412 32.74 11.07 -10.34
CA PRO A 412 32.54 12.31 -9.61
C PRO A 412 31.40 13.13 -10.20
N LYS A 413 30.58 13.72 -9.33
CA LYS A 413 29.44 14.55 -9.71
C LYS A 413 29.62 15.96 -9.19
N ASP A 414 29.22 16.93 -10.01
CA ASP A 414 29.06 18.32 -9.60
C ASP A 414 27.57 18.58 -9.30
N VAL A 415 27.24 18.76 -8.03
CA VAL A 415 25.85 18.86 -7.55
C VAL A 415 25.49 20.31 -7.24
N LEU A 416 24.57 20.89 -8.02
CA LEU A 416 24.01 22.21 -7.72
C LEU A 416 22.69 22.07 -6.94
N PHE A 417 22.69 22.55 -5.70
CA PHE A 417 21.47 22.64 -4.89
C PHE A 417 20.79 23.99 -5.10
N LEU A 418 19.60 23.97 -5.68
CA LEU A 418 18.75 25.15 -5.85
C LEU A 418 17.73 25.21 -4.72
N ILE A 419 17.76 26.26 -3.91
CA ILE A 419 16.96 26.40 -2.69
C ILE A 419 16.03 27.61 -2.80
N ASP A 420 14.73 27.38 -2.72
CA ASP A 420 13.74 28.45 -2.56
C ASP A 420 13.86 29.06 -1.15
N THR A 421 13.99 30.38 -1.10
CA THR A 421 14.07 31.17 0.14
C THR A 421 12.98 32.25 0.20
N SER A 422 11.93 32.11 -0.62
CA SER A 422 10.77 32.99 -0.63
C SER A 422 10.04 32.99 0.73
N GLY A 423 9.18 34.00 0.94
CA GLY A 423 8.49 34.21 2.22
C GLY A 423 7.67 33.00 2.70
N SER A 424 7.19 32.14 1.81
CA SER A 424 6.44 30.92 2.15
C SER A 424 7.31 29.83 2.79
N GLN A 425 8.64 29.88 2.58
CA GLN A 425 9.58 28.91 3.16
C GLN A 425 10.00 29.28 4.59
N HIS A 426 9.61 30.45 5.10
CA HIS A 426 10.07 30.94 6.39
C HIS A 426 9.66 30.03 7.56
N GLY A 427 10.56 29.88 8.53
CA GLY A 427 10.31 29.05 9.71
C GLY A 427 10.67 27.58 9.50
N GLU A 428 9.73 26.67 9.76
CA GLU A 428 9.98 25.23 9.77
C GLU A 428 10.39 24.62 8.41
N PRO A 429 9.81 25.03 7.25
CA PRO A 429 10.24 24.52 5.95
C PRO A 429 11.72 24.76 5.68
N LEU A 430 12.19 26.00 5.86
CA LEU A 430 13.60 26.36 5.68
C LEU A 430 14.52 25.61 6.66
N LYS A 431 14.12 25.44 7.92
CA LYS A 431 14.92 24.64 8.89
C LYS A 431 15.06 23.19 8.45
N LYS A 432 13.98 22.56 7.98
CA LYS A 432 14.02 21.19 7.44
C LYS A 432 14.87 21.11 6.18
N CYS A 433 14.76 22.09 5.29
CA CYS A 433 15.61 22.19 4.10
C CYS A 433 17.09 22.24 4.50
N GLN A 434 17.47 23.09 5.46
CA GLN A 434 18.85 23.16 5.96
C GLN A 434 19.34 21.85 6.59
N GLU A 435 18.48 21.15 7.33
CA GLU A 435 18.82 19.83 7.87
C GLU A 435 19.07 18.81 6.75
N LEU A 436 18.18 18.77 5.76
CA LEU A 436 18.29 17.88 4.61
C LEU A 436 19.54 18.18 3.78
N MET A 437 19.83 19.46 3.54
CA MET A 437 21.03 19.93 2.84
C MET A 437 22.32 19.46 3.52
N ARG A 438 22.40 19.57 4.85
CA ARG A 438 23.56 19.05 5.60
C ARG A 438 23.71 17.54 5.41
N ARG A 439 22.61 16.78 5.36
CA ARG A 439 22.65 15.33 5.12
C ARG A 439 23.12 15.00 3.70
N PHE A 440 22.63 15.73 2.70
CA PHE A 440 23.06 15.53 1.31
C PHE A 440 24.54 15.84 1.13
N ILE A 441 25.01 16.99 1.63
CA ILE A 441 26.42 17.38 1.54
C ILE A 441 27.31 16.36 2.25
N ASN A 442 26.92 15.92 3.46
CA ASN A 442 27.68 14.87 4.18
C ASN A 442 27.60 13.49 3.52
N GLY A 443 26.66 13.27 2.60
CA GLY A 443 26.49 12.04 1.83
C GLY A 443 27.14 12.08 0.45
N LEU A 444 27.76 13.20 0.06
CA LEU A 444 28.55 13.29 -1.17
C LEU A 444 29.79 12.41 -1.07
N ASN A 445 30.24 11.87 -2.20
CA ASN A 445 31.47 11.09 -2.27
C ASN A 445 32.69 12.02 -2.15
N PRO A 446 33.87 11.52 -1.73
CA PRO A 446 35.04 12.35 -1.50
C PRO A 446 35.53 13.19 -2.68
N ASN A 447 35.15 12.82 -3.91
CA ASN A 447 35.52 13.50 -5.14
C ASN A 447 34.34 14.25 -5.78
N ASP A 448 33.13 14.14 -5.22
CA ASP A 448 31.99 14.94 -5.68
C ASP A 448 32.25 16.41 -5.31
N THR A 449 31.74 17.33 -6.11
CA THR A 449 31.72 18.74 -5.76
C THR A 449 30.27 19.22 -5.64
N PHE A 450 30.05 20.33 -4.95
CA PHE A 450 28.73 20.92 -4.85
C PHE A 450 28.73 22.44 -4.84
N ASN A 451 27.57 23.01 -5.11
CA ASN A 451 27.32 24.41 -4.86
C ASN A 451 25.89 24.61 -4.39
N ILE A 452 25.64 25.73 -3.71
CA ILE A 452 24.31 26.08 -3.24
C ILE A 452 23.94 27.41 -3.87
N MET A 453 22.75 27.47 -4.45
CA MET A 453 22.16 28.68 -4.97
C MET A 453 20.80 28.88 -4.32
N ASP A 454 20.66 29.93 -3.51
CA ASP A 454 19.37 30.38 -3.02
C ASP A 454 18.70 31.33 -4.00
N PHE A 455 17.38 31.19 -4.13
CA PHE A 455 16.56 32.06 -4.95
C PHE A 455 15.32 32.55 -4.19
N SER A 456 14.97 33.80 -4.43
CA SER A 456 13.66 34.40 -4.13
C SER A 456 13.42 35.49 -5.19
N ASP A 457 13.40 36.77 -4.82
CA ASP A 457 13.38 37.89 -5.77
C ASP A 457 14.77 38.13 -6.41
N THR A 458 15.82 37.60 -5.79
CA THR A 458 17.20 37.61 -6.28
C THR A 458 17.83 36.23 -6.11
N THR A 459 18.88 35.94 -6.88
CA THR A 459 19.67 34.72 -6.73
C THR A 459 21.00 35.03 -6.07
N ARG A 460 21.42 34.17 -5.15
CA ARG A 460 22.75 34.21 -4.53
C ARG A 460 23.36 32.84 -4.57
N GLN A 461 24.66 32.81 -4.80
CA GLN A 461 25.44 31.59 -4.90
C GLN A 461 26.46 31.56 -3.76
N LEU A 462 26.63 30.39 -3.14
CA LEU A 462 27.53 30.20 -2.02
C LEU A 462 29.01 30.42 -2.42
N SER A 463 29.39 29.94 -3.60
CA SER A 463 30.75 30.04 -4.12
C SER A 463 30.73 30.26 -5.64
N PRO A 464 31.66 31.03 -6.23
CA PRO A 464 31.75 31.20 -7.69
C PRO A 464 32.15 29.91 -8.43
N VAL A 465 32.75 28.94 -7.72
CA VAL A 465 33.12 27.62 -8.23
C VAL A 465 32.54 26.52 -7.34
N PRO A 466 32.28 25.32 -7.85
CA PRO A 466 31.89 24.18 -7.01
C PRO A 466 32.91 23.92 -5.90
N LEU A 467 32.41 23.66 -4.70
CA LEU A 467 33.18 23.33 -3.51
C LEU A 467 33.36 21.81 -3.42
N PRO A 468 34.50 21.31 -2.93
CA PRO A 468 34.70 19.88 -2.70
C PRO A 468 33.88 19.35 -1.52
#